data_AF-A0A8J4TA99-F1
#
_entry.id   AF-A0A8J4TA99-F1
#
_cell.length_a   1.000
_cell.length_b   1.000
_cell.length_c   1.000
_cell.angle_alpha   90.00
_cell.angle_beta   90.00
_cell.angle_gamma   90.00
#
_symmetry.space_group_name_H-M   'P 1'
#
loop_
_entity.id
_entity.type
_entity.pdbx_description
1 polymer ?
#
loop_
_entity_poly.entity_id
_entity_poly.type
_entity_poly.pdbx_seq_one_letter_code
_entity_poly.pdbx_strand_id
1 'polypeptide(L)'
;MPTRNSKTRKLRGHVSHGHGRVGKHRKHPGGRGNAGGMHHHRINFDKYHPGYFGKVGMRHYHLKRNTIYCPTINLDKLWTLVSEQTRLNHAQKPEGPAPIIDVVRA
;
A
#
# COMPACT_ATOMS: atom_id res chain seq x y z
N MET A 1 -24.75 -1.35 -2.49
CA MET A 1 -24.30 -2.16 -3.64
C MET A 1 -25.50 -2.80 -4.31
N PRO A 2 -25.73 -2.60 -5.62
CA PRO A 2 -26.86 -3.21 -6.31
C PRO A 2 -26.70 -4.73 -6.41
N THR A 3 -27.73 -5.48 -6.02
CA THR A 3 -27.73 -6.96 -6.02
C THR A 3 -27.82 -7.57 -7.42
N ARG A 4 -28.21 -6.79 -8.42
CA ARG A 4 -28.39 -7.22 -9.82
C ARG A 4 -27.12 -7.81 -10.44
N ASN A 5 -25.95 -7.24 -10.10
CA ASN A 5 -24.67 -7.66 -10.67
C ASN A 5 -24.02 -8.82 -9.89
N SER A 6 -24.67 -9.32 -8.83
CA SER A 6 -24.13 -10.44 -8.04
C SER A 6 -24.18 -11.75 -8.82
N LYS A 7 -23.09 -12.53 -8.76
CA LYS A 7 -23.00 -13.85 -9.40
C LYS A 7 -24.14 -14.79 -8.95
N THR A 8 -24.60 -14.63 -7.70
CA THR A 8 -25.70 -15.41 -7.10
C THR A 8 -26.96 -15.44 -7.96
N ARG A 9 -27.30 -14.34 -8.65
CA ARG A 9 -28.49 -14.29 -9.51
C ARG A 9 -28.43 -15.27 -10.67
N LYS A 10 -27.24 -15.48 -11.25
CA LYS A 10 -27.01 -16.42 -12.36
C LYS A 10 -26.91 -17.88 -11.89
N LEU A 11 -26.76 -18.14 -10.59
CA LEU A 11 -26.54 -19.48 -10.04
C LEU A 11 -27.84 -20.17 -9.55
N ARG A 12 -29.00 -19.49 -9.60
CA ARG A 12 -30.30 -20.10 -9.24
C ARG A 12 -30.65 -21.21 -10.24
N GLY A 13 -31.14 -22.34 -9.74
CA GLY A 13 -31.41 -23.55 -10.53
C GLY A 13 -30.22 -24.52 -10.61
N HIS A 14 -29.01 -24.08 -10.27
CA HIS A 14 -27.86 -24.98 -10.16
C HIS A 14 -27.80 -25.66 -8.78
N VAL A 15 -27.56 -26.98 -8.78
CA VAL A 15 -27.62 -27.83 -7.58
C VAL A 15 -26.70 -27.38 -6.43
N SER A 16 -25.47 -26.96 -6.72
CA SER A 16 -24.44 -26.71 -5.69
C SER A 16 -23.96 -25.25 -5.60
N HIS A 17 -24.63 -24.31 -6.28
CA HIS A 17 -24.25 -22.89 -6.32
C HIS A 17 -22.77 -22.63 -6.67
N GLY A 18 -22.17 -23.49 -7.50
CA GLY A 18 -20.77 -23.34 -7.94
C GLY A 18 -19.71 -23.85 -6.96
N HIS A 19 -20.08 -24.54 -5.88
CA HIS A 19 -19.13 -25.06 -4.88
C HIS A 19 -18.81 -26.57 -5.02
N GLY A 20 -19.15 -27.17 -6.17
CA GLY A 20 -18.99 -28.60 -6.42
C GLY A 20 -19.92 -29.51 -5.60
N ARG A 21 -20.08 -30.77 -6.03
CA ARG A 21 -20.96 -31.76 -5.36
C ARG A 21 -20.25 -32.54 -4.24
N VAL A 22 -18.97 -32.87 -4.43
CA VAL A 22 -18.21 -33.75 -3.54
C VAL A 22 -17.61 -32.99 -2.35
N GLY A 23 -16.74 -32.01 -2.60
CA GLY A 23 -16.04 -31.27 -1.52
C GLY A 23 -16.95 -30.40 -0.65
N LYS A 24 -18.03 -29.85 -1.25
CA LYS A 24 -19.03 -28.94 -0.65
C LYS A 24 -18.45 -27.67 -0.02
N HIS A 25 -19.27 -26.62 0.06
CA HIS A 25 -18.91 -25.41 0.80
C HIS A 25 -19.11 -25.64 2.30
N ARG A 26 -18.03 -25.55 3.09
CA ARG A 26 -18.05 -25.69 4.56
C ARG A 26 -17.50 -24.43 5.21
N LYS A 27 -17.84 -24.20 6.48
CA LYS A 27 -17.57 -22.93 7.17
C LYS A 27 -16.07 -22.58 7.26
N HIS A 28 -15.22 -23.50 7.74
CA HIS A 28 -13.78 -23.24 7.95
C HIS A 28 -12.92 -24.51 7.77
N PRO A 29 -12.60 -24.95 6.54
CA PRO A 29 -11.86 -26.19 6.32
C PRO A 29 -10.38 -26.12 6.75
N GLY A 30 -9.75 -24.94 6.71
CA GLY A 30 -8.32 -24.75 7.05
C GLY A 30 -8.07 -23.95 8.34
N GLY A 31 -9.11 -23.70 9.13
CA GLY A 31 -9.08 -22.78 10.28
C GLY A 31 -9.58 -21.37 9.94
N ARG A 32 -9.36 -20.43 10.87
CA ARG A 32 -9.78 -19.02 10.74
C ARG A 32 -8.56 -18.11 10.67
N GLY A 33 -8.64 -17.06 9.86
CA GLY A 33 -7.53 -16.12 9.68
C GLY A 33 -6.24 -16.82 9.23
N ASN A 34 -5.12 -16.48 9.87
CA ASN A 34 -3.78 -17.00 9.55
C ASN A 34 -3.41 -18.29 10.29
N ALA A 35 -4.41 -19.07 10.73
CA ALA A 35 -4.18 -20.35 11.41
C ALA A 35 -3.35 -21.32 10.55
N GLY A 36 -2.46 -22.08 11.20
CA GLY A 36 -1.64 -23.09 10.54
C GLY A 36 -0.47 -22.54 9.72
N GLY A 37 -0.09 -21.27 9.89
CA GLY A 37 0.95 -20.64 9.07
C GLY A 37 2.35 -21.27 9.19
N MET A 38 2.64 -22.02 10.25
CA MET A 38 3.86 -22.84 10.36
C MET A 38 3.62 -24.35 10.13
N HIS A 39 2.37 -24.75 9.90
CA HIS A 39 1.94 -26.14 9.76
C HIS A 39 1.31 -26.37 8.38
N HIS A 40 0.00 -26.62 8.31
CA HIS A 40 -0.70 -26.96 7.07
C HIS A 40 -0.84 -25.79 6.08
N HIS A 41 -0.55 -24.55 6.47
CA HIS A 41 -0.45 -23.38 5.58
C HIS A 41 0.99 -22.87 5.41
N ARG A 42 2.00 -23.62 5.89
CA ARG A 42 3.42 -23.25 5.80
C ARG A 42 3.85 -22.85 4.40
N ILE A 43 3.48 -23.65 3.40
CA ILE A 43 3.87 -23.42 2.00
C ILE A 43 3.41 -22.02 1.51
N ASN A 44 2.24 -21.55 1.95
CA ASN A 44 1.74 -20.23 1.56
C ASN A 44 2.54 -19.09 2.20
N PHE A 45 2.95 -19.24 3.46
CA PHE A 45 3.75 -18.25 4.18
C PHE A 45 5.19 -18.21 3.66
N ASP A 46 5.83 -19.37 3.51
CA ASP A 46 7.21 -19.45 3.00
C ASP A 46 7.33 -18.88 1.59
N LYS A 47 6.31 -19.11 0.74
CA LYS A 47 6.33 -18.68 -0.66
C LYS A 47 6.05 -17.19 -0.85
N TYR A 48 5.03 -16.66 -0.18
CA TYR A 48 4.53 -15.31 -0.47
C TYR A 48 4.80 -14.29 0.65
N HIS A 49 5.11 -14.75 1.86
CA HIS A 49 5.33 -13.90 3.03
C HIS A 49 6.61 -14.30 3.79
N PRO A 50 7.78 -14.36 3.11
CA PRO A 50 9.03 -14.66 3.79
C PRO A 50 9.33 -13.59 4.85
N GLY A 51 9.77 -14.01 6.03
CA GLY A 51 10.05 -13.13 7.17
C GLY A 51 8.83 -12.76 8.02
N TYR A 52 7.64 -13.34 7.75
CA TYR A 52 6.44 -13.12 8.58
C TYR A 52 6.63 -13.61 10.02
N PHE A 53 7.30 -14.75 10.19
CA PHE A 53 7.61 -15.30 11.51
C PHE A 53 9.03 -14.95 11.93
N GLY A 54 9.18 -14.47 13.17
CA GLY A 54 10.46 -14.11 13.75
C GLY A 54 10.39 -12.83 14.57
N LYS A 55 11.49 -12.46 15.22
CA LYS A 55 11.65 -11.20 15.94
C LYS A 55 12.96 -10.58 15.50
N VAL A 56 12.92 -9.34 15.03
CA VAL A 56 14.08 -8.60 14.50
C VAL A 56 14.11 -7.19 15.09
N GLY A 57 15.32 -6.66 15.31
CA GLY A 57 15.56 -5.28 15.72
C GLY A 57 15.24 -4.98 17.20
N MET A 58 15.43 -3.71 17.58
CA MET A 58 15.15 -3.19 18.92
C MET A 58 13.73 -2.58 18.99
N ARG A 59 13.03 -2.80 20.10
CA ARG A 59 11.67 -2.27 20.29
C ARG A 59 11.72 -0.83 20.79
N HIS A 60 11.12 0.10 20.04
CA HIS A 60 10.97 1.51 20.44
C HIS A 60 9.59 1.75 21.04
N TYR A 61 9.54 2.05 22.34
CA TYR A 61 8.31 2.39 23.05
C TYR A 61 7.97 3.88 22.91
N HIS A 62 6.67 4.22 22.87
CA HIS A 62 6.19 5.60 22.73
C HIS A 62 6.86 6.36 21.55
N LEU A 63 6.83 5.74 20.36
CA LEU A 63 7.35 6.37 19.14
C LEU A 63 6.61 7.69 18.85
N LYS A 64 7.30 8.82 19.02
CA LYS A 64 6.81 10.15 18.62
C LYS A 64 7.12 10.39 17.15
N ARG A 65 6.12 10.29 16.27
CA ARG A 65 6.34 10.42 14.81
C ARG A 65 6.79 11.83 14.38
N ASN A 66 6.35 12.87 15.08
CA ASN A 66 6.70 14.26 14.72
C ASN A 66 8.18 14.56 14.93
N THR A 67 8.86 13.90 15.89
CA THR A 67 10.29 14.15 16.14
C THR A 67 11.20 13.50 15.11
N ILE A 68 10.70 12.48 14.39
CA ILE A 68 11.43 11.79 13.30
C ILE A 68 10.96 12.27 11.92
N TYR A 69 10.10 13.29 11.86
CA TYR A 69 9.56 13.79 10.61
C TYR A 69 10.65 14.51 9.82
N CYS A 70 11.04 13.91 8.69
CA CYS A 70 12.07 14.43 7.80
C CYS A 70 11.67 14.13 6.34
N PRO A 71 10.74 14.92 5.75
CA PRO A 71 10.40 14.79 4.34
C PRO A 71 11.61 15.16 3.48
N THR A 72 11.79 14.43 2.37
CA THR A 72 12.92 14.62 1.45
C THR A 72 12.43 15.00 0.06
N ILE A 73 13.19 15.83 -0.64
CA ILE A 73 12.94 16.22 -2.03
C ILE A 73 14.20 16.00 -2.88
N ASN A 74 14.01 15.53 -4.11
CA ASN A 74 15.10 15.37 -5.07
C ASN A 74 15.42 16.70 -5.78
N LEU A 75 16.67 16.88 -6.22
CA LEU A 75 17.15 18.11 -6.86
C LEU A 75 16.41 18.44 -8.17
N ASP A 76 16.05 17.42 -8.95
CA ASP A 76 15.29 17.55 -10.20
C ASP A 76 13.89 18.14 -9.98
N LYS A 77 13.32 17.96 -8.79
CA LYS A 77 12.00 18.45 -8.40
C LYS A 77 12.01 19.84 -7.76
N LEU A 78 13.17 20.45 -7.49
CA LEU A 78 13.20 21.77 -6.86
C LEU A 78 12.45 22.83 -7.69
N TRP A 79 12.55 22.76 -9.02
CA TRP A 79 11.87 23.68 -9.92
C TRP A 79 10.35 23.48 -9.99
N THR A 80 9.79 22.40 -9.44
CA THR A 80 8.33 22.23 -9.34
C THR A 80 7.73 23.01 -8.18
N LEU A 81 8.55 23.43 -7.22
CA LEU A 81 8.11 24.25 -6.08
C LEU A 81 7.95 25.74 -6.45
N VAL A 82 8.42 26.12 -7.63
CA VAL A 82 8.36 27.49 -8.13
C VAL A 82 7.29 27.56 -9.21
N SER A 83 6.48 28.62 -9.21
CA SER A 83 5.52 28.86 -10.29
C SER A 83 6.24 29.04 -11.62
N GLU A 84 5.61 28.59 -12.71
CA GLU A 84 6.22 28.67 -14.05
C GLU A 84 6.55 30.11 -14.46
N GLN A 85 5.70 31.07 -14.07
CA GLN A 85 5.93 32.49 -14.31
C GLN A 85 7.24 32.98 -13.66
N THR A 86 7.48 32.63 -12.40
CA THR A 86 8.72 33.01 -11.69
C THR A 86 9.93 32.36 -12.34
N ARG A 87 9.83 31.09 -12.75
CA ARG A 87 10.91 30.39 -13.45
C ARG A 87 11.29 31.09 -14.76
N LEU A 88 10.32 31.46 -15.59
CA LEU A 88 10.55 32.16 -16.87
C LEU A 88 11.13 33.56 -16.66
N ASN A 89 10.65 34.31 -15.67
CA ASN A 89 11.15 35.65 -15.35
C ASN A 89 12.63 35.64 -14.95
N HIS A 90 13.05 34.67 -14.14
CA HIS A 90 14.47 34.52 -13.77
C HIS A 90 15.32 33.98 -14.94
N ALA A 91 14.76 33.11 -15.78
CA ALA A 91 15.45 32.65 -16.99
C ALA A 91 15.77 33.78 -17.99
N GLN A 92 14.93 34.83 -18.04
CA GLN A 92 15.15 36.00 -18.90
C GLN A 92 16.19 37.00 -18.36
N LYS A 93 16.60 36.90 -17.09
CA LYS A 93 17.54 37.83 -16.44
C LYS A 93 18.75 37.07 -15.88
N PRO A 94 19.69 36.62 -16.74
CA PRO A 94 20.81 35.78 -16.32
C PRO A 94 21.78 36.48 -15.36
N GLU A 95 21.95 37.80 -15.49
CA GLU A 95 22.78 38.63 -14.59
C GLU A 95 22.05 39.09 -13.32
N GLY A 96 20.80 38.65 -13.13
CA GLY A 96 19.97 39.00 -11.99
C GLY A 96 20.21 38.12 -10.76
N PRO A 97 19.53 38.42 -9.64
CA PRO A 97 19.61 37.58 -8.44
C PRO A 97 18.98 36.18 -8.70
N ALA A 98 19.63 35.15 -8.14
CA ALA A 98 19.16 33.78 -8.22
C ALA A 98 17.83 33.57 -7.45
N PRO A 99 16.94 32.67 -7.92
CA PRO A 99 15.68 32.38 -7.23
C PRO A 99 15.93 31.63 -5.92
N ILE A 100 15.23 32.03 -4.86
CA ILE A 100 15.23 31.36 -3.57
C ILE A 100 14.07 30.38 -3.51
N ILE A 101 14.36 29.09 -3.32
CA ILE A 101 13.36 28.03 -3.22
C ILE A 101 13.30 27.56 -1.76
N ASP A 102 12.24 27.96 -1.05
CA ASP A 102 12.01 27.54 0.33
C ASP A 102 11.29 26.19 0.37
N VAL A 103 12.05 25.13 0.65
CA VAL A 103 11.53 23.75 0.72
C VAL A 103 10.69 23.45 1.97
N VAL A 104 10.60 24.38 2.94
CA VAL A 104 9.81 24.23 4.16
C VAL A 104 8.43 24.86 3.99
N ARG A 105 8.34 25.97 3.25
CA ARG A 105 7.09 26.72 3.03
C ARG A 105 6.33 26.32 1.75
N ALA A 106 7.01 25.70 0.79
CA ALA A 106 6.46 25.38 -0.54
C ALA A 106 5.51 24.19 -0.57
#